data_AF-A0A353YXS0-F1
#
_entry.id   AF-A0A353YXS0-F1
#
_cell.length_a   1.000
_cell.length_b   1.000
_cell.length_c   1.000
_cell.angle_alpha   90.00
_cell.angle_beta   90.00
_cell.angle_gamma   90.00
#
_symmetry.space_group_name_H-M   'P 1'
#
loop_
_entity.id
_entity.type
_entity.pdbx_description
1 polymer ?
#
loop_
_entity_poly.entity_id
_entity_poly.type
_entity_poly.pdbx_seq_one_letter_code
_entity_poly.pdbx_strand_id
1 'polypeptide(L)'
;MIREYISIPLLVNNKQIKTDLYMSFSWKKLQNGSDIRGVAMPGIEGEEVNLSTNTAEILGKSFGQWMMKNTSIKNEKLTIGIGMDSRLSGPAIKASFSKGLQSQGAKVLD
;
A
#
# COMPACT_ATOMS: atom_id res chain seq x y z
N MET A 1 -11.68 -9.36 18.59
CA MET A 1 -10.85 -9.24 17.36
C MET A 1 -11.64 -8.41 16.37
N ILE A 2 -11.47 -7.09 16.41
CA ILE A 2 -12.34 -6.15 15.68
C ILE A 2 -11.92 -6.20 14.20
N ARG A 3 -12.82 -6.68 13.33
CA ARG A 3 -12.66 -6.61 11.88
C ARG A 3 -13.27 -5.31 11.40
N GLU A 4 -12.49 -4.23 11.42
CA GLU A 4 -12.88 -3.00 10.72
C GLU A 4 -12.48 -3.13 9.25
N TYR A 5 -13.49 -3.26 8.38
CA TYR A 5 -13.31 -3.04 6.96
C TYR A 5 -13.11 -1.54 6.75
N ILE A 6 -11.91 -1.13 6.37
CA ILE A 6 -11.62 0.24 5.95
C ILE A 6 -12.39 0.48 4.64
N SER A 7 -13.63 0.95 4.76
CA SER A 7 -14.42 1.40 3.61
C SER A 7 -13.97 2.81 3.27
N ILE A 8 -13.23 2.96 2.17
CA ILE A 8 -13.00 4.25 1.54
C ILE A 8 -14.29 4.59 0.79
N PRO A 9 -15.00 5.70 1.09
CA PRO A 9 -16.23 6.03 0.40
C PRO A 9 -15.92 6.51 -1.02
N LEU A 10 -16.09 5.63 -2.00
CA LEU A 10 -16.22 6.03 -3.41
C LEU A 10 -17.67 6.46 -3.63
N LEU A 11 -17.92 7.78 -3.61
CA LEU A 11 -19.16 8.35 -4.11
C LEU A 11 -19.21 8.16 -5.63
N VAL A 12 -19.87 7.10 -6.10
CA VAL A 12 -20.36 7.06 -7.49
C VAL A 12 -21.71 6.38 -7.53
N ASN A 13 -22.71 7.17 -7.91
CA ASN A 13 -24.07 6.75 -8.21
C ASN A 13 -24.11 5.59 -9.22
N ASN A 14 -24.97 4.62 -8.91
CA ASN A 14 -25.68 3.75 -9.85
C ASN A 14 -24.85 3.01 -10.93
N LYS A 15 -24.33 1.83 -10.56
CA LYS A 15 -24.73 0.53 -11.14
C LYS A 15 -23.76 -0.53 -10.64
N GLN A 16 -24.34 -1.68 -10.30
CA GLN A 16 -23.78 -2.98 -9.91
C GLN A 16 -22.58 -3.52 -10.76
N ILE A 17 -22.02 -2.75 -11.70
CA ILE A 17 -21.03 -3.21 -12.70
C ILE A 17 -19.58 -3.05 -12.21
N LYS A 18 -19.30 -2.25 -11.16
CA LYS A 18 -17.92 -2.07 -10.65
C LYS A 18 -17.45 -3.09 -9.62
N THR A 19 -18.36 -3.87 -9.03
CA THR A 19 -18.00 -4.82 -7.96
C THR A 19 -17.20 -6.00 -8.48
N ASP A 20 -17.42 -6.42 -9.73
CA ASP A 20 -16.72 -7.57 -10.32
C ASP A 20 -15.30 -7.24 -10.80
N LEU A 21 -15.01 -5.95 -11.04
CA LEU A 21 -13.67 -5.48 -11.42
C LEU A 21 -12.72 -5.36 -10.22
N TYR A 22 -13.25 -5.43 -9.00
CA TYR A 22 -12.50 -5.55 -7.76
C TYR A 22 -12.50 -7.02 -7.32
N MET A 23 -11.97 -7.90 -8.19
CA MET A 23 -11.59 -9.25 -7.79
C MET A 23 -10.78 -9.12 -6.49
N SER A 24 -11.29 -9.77 -5.44
CA SER A 24 -10.81 -9.75 -4.06
C SER A 24 -9.29 -9.82 -3.97
N PHE A 25 -8.62 -8.67 -4.02
CA PHE A 25 -7.18 -8.61 -3.80
C PHE A 25 -6.92 -9.04 -2.37
N SER A 26 -6.27 -10.18 -2.21
CA SER A 26 -6.12 -10.80 -0.89
C SER A 26 -4.98 -10.15 -0.12
N TRP A 27 -5.25 -9.01 0.53
CA TRP A 27 -4.28 -8.30 1.37
C TRP A 27 -3.63 -9.19 2.43
N LYS A 28 -4.38 -10.17 2.95
CA LYS A 28 -3.86 -11.15 3.93
C LYS A 28 -2.78 -12.06 3.36
N LYS A 29 -2.79 -12.36 2.05
CA LYS A 29 -1.73 -13.17 1.43
C LYS A 29 -0.38 -12.45 1.42
N LEU A 30 -0.37 -11.12 1.53
CA LEU A 30 0.86 -10.34 1.66
C LEU A 30 1.42 -10.35 3.09
N GLN A 31 0.64 -10.74 4.09
CA GLN A 31 1.12 -10.78 5.47
C GLN A 31 2.02 -12.00 5.69
N ASN A 32 3.24 -11.75 6.14
CA ASN A 32 4.20 -12.78 6.53
C ASN A 32 4.68 -12.50 7.96
N GLY A 33 3.98 -13.07 8.94
CA GLY A 33 4.18 -12.72 10.34
C GLY A 33 3.83 -11.25 10.61
N SER A 34 4.80 -10.49 11.10
CA SER A 34 4.70 -9.03 11.26
C SER A 34 4.96 -8.25 9.98
N ASP A 35 5.60 -8.88 8.98
CA ASP A 35 6.06 -8.21 7.77
C ASP A 35 5.02 -8.28 6.65
N ILE A 36 5.24 -7.43 5.64
CA ILE A 36 4.58 -7.54 4.33
C ILE A 36 5.58 -8.13 3.35
N ARG A 37 5.23 -9.25 2.71
CA ARG A 37 6.06 -9.93 1.70
C ARG A 37 5.19 -10.41 0.54
N GLY A 38 5.79 -10.44 -0.64
CA GLY A 38 5.11 -10.86 -1.85
C GLY A 38 6.03 -10.95 -3.05
N VAL A 39 5.46 -11.38 -4.18
CA VAL A 39 6.13 -11.51 -5.47
C VAL A 39 6.06 -10.16 -6.17
N ALA A 40 7.23 -9.56 -6.41
CA ALA A 40 7.34 -8.22 -6.99
C ALA A 40 7.60 -8.22 -8.51
N MET A 41 8.10 -9.34 -9.05
CA MET A 41 8.42 -9.50 -10.47
C MET A 41 8.03 -10.91 -10.92
N PRO A 42 7.65 -11.07 -12.20
CA PRO A 42 7.47 -12.40 -12.76
C PRO A 42 8.83 -13.13 -12.84
N GLY A 43 8.79 -14.46 -12.84
CA GLY A 43 10.01 -15.26 -13.02
C GLY A 43 9.91 -16.71 -12.58
N ILE A 44 8.87 -17.06 -11.81
CA ILE A 44 8.62 -18.43 -11.36
C ILE A 44 7.19 -18.79 -11.76
N GLU A 45 7.02 -19.93 -12.41
CA GLU A 45 5.71 -20.45 -12.79
C GLU A 45 4.89 -20.76 -11.52
N GLY A 46 3.64 -20.32 -11.49
CA GLY A 46 2.78 -20.42 -10.31
C GLY A 46 2.94 -19.29 -9.28
N GLU A 47 3.89 -18.38 -9.46
CA GLU A 47 4.06 -17.19 -8.62
C GLU A 47 3.56 -15.91 -9.31
N GLU A 48 2.28 -15.59 -9.11
CA GLU A 48 1.72 -14.34 -9.61
C GLU A 48 2.23 -13.12 -8.82
N VAL A 49 2.52 -12.03 -9.53
CA VAL A 49 2.94 -10.76 -8.93
C VAL A 49 1.81 -10.20 -8.08
N ASN A 50 2.07 -10.06 -6.78
CA ASN A 50 1.11 -9.52 -5.81
C ASN A 50 1.65 -8.31 -5.04
N LEU A 51 2.97 -8.10 -4.99
CA LEU A 51 3.60 -6.89 -4.48
C LEU A 51 3.97 -5.96 -5.64
N SER A 52 2.95 -5.53 -6.37
CA SER A 52 3.08 -4.61 -7.51
C SER A 52 3.34 -3.16 -7.06
N THR A 53 3.69 -2.27 -8.00
CA THR A 53 3.77 -0.83 -7.75
C THR A 53 2.45 -0.23 -7.25
N ASN A 54 1.31 -0.68 -7.79
CA ASN A 54 -0.01 -0.27 -7.31
C ASN A 54 -0.27 -0.76 -5.87
N THR A 55 0.07 -2.01 -5.58
CA THR A 55 0.01 -2.55 -4.21
C THR A 55 0.86 -1.71 -3.26
N ALA A 56 2.10 -1.40 -3.64
CA ALA A 56 3.02 -0.59 -2.85
C ALA A 56 2.49 0.84 -2.60
N GLU A 57 1.88 1.48 -3.61
CA GLU A 57 1.26 2.80 -3.45
C GLU A 57 0.09 2.76 -2.45
N ILE A 58 -0.77 1.73 -2.53
CA ILE A 58 -1.88 1.56 -1.58
C ILE A 58 -1.37 1.30 -0.16
N LEU A 59 -0.31 0.49 -0.01
CA LEU A 59 0.34 0.28 1.27
C LEU A 59 0.93 1.57 1.83
N GLY A 60 1.59 2.38 1.01
CA GLY A 60 2.10 3.70 1.39
C GLY A 60 0.99 4.62 1.89
N LYS A 61 -0.14 4.70 1.15
CA LYS A 61 -1.32 5.48 1.59
C LYS A 61 -1.84 4.99 2.94
N SER A 62 -2.00 3.68 3.08
CA SER A 62 -2.58 3.04 4.26
C SER A 62 -1.69 3.27 5.49
N PHE A 63 -0.38 3.12 5.32
CA PHE A 63 0.59 3.37 6.37
C PHE A 63 0.66 4.85 6.76
N GLY A 64 0.66 5.77 5.79
CA GLY A 64 0.59 7.21 6.05
C GLY A 64 -0.65 7.58 6.87
N GLN A 65 -1.83 7.08 6.47
CA GLN A 65 -3.08 7.27 7.23
C GLN A 65 -3.01 6.68 8.64
N TRP A 66 -2.43 5.49 8.78
CA TRP A 66 -2.27 4.87 10.09
C TRP A 66 -1.36 5.70 10.99
N MET A 67 -0.22 6.18 10.49
CA MET A 67 0.71 7.02 11.26
C MET A 67 0.04 8.31 11.75
N MET A 68 -0.75 8.98 10.90
CA MET A 68 -1.45 10.21 11.27
C MET A 68 -2.50 9.99 12.36
N LYS A 69 -3.14 8.81 12.38
CA LYS A 69 -4.13 8.47 13.42
C LYS A 69 -3.51 8.02 14.74
N ASN A 70 -2.34 7.38 14.66
CA ASN A 70 -1.70 6.72 15.81
C ASN A 70 -0.55 7.52 16.41
N THR A 71 -0.21 8.68 15.85
CA THR A 71 0.77 9.60 16.40
C THR A 71 0.15 10.97 16.64
N SER A 72 0.71 11.75 17.56
CA SER A 72 0.30 13.14 17.78
C SER A 72 0.89 14.11 16.75
N ILE A 73 1.50 13.60 15.67
CA ILE A 73 2.16 14.39 14.64
C ILE A 73 1.13 14.78 13.58
N LYS A 74 0.92 16.08 13.39
CA LYS A 74 0.06 16.60 12.32
C LYS A 74 0.68 16.29 10.95
N ASN A 75 -0.16 16.04 9.94
CA ASN A 75 0.24 15.61 8.59
C ASN A 75 1.43 16.39 8.01
N GLU A 76 1.37 17.73 8.07
CA GLU A 76 2.41 18.62 7.52
C GLU A 76 3.77 18.50 8.21
N LYS A 77 3.82 17.92 9.41
CA LYS A 77 5.05 17.66 10.18
C LYS A 77 5.50 16.21 10.10
N LEU A 78 4.68 15.31 9.53
CA LEU A 78 5.02 13.89 9.43
C LEU A 78 6.15 13.71 8.41
N THR A 79 7.33 13.37 8.90
CA THR A 79 8.50 13.05 8.07
C THR A 79 8.83 11.58 8.23
N ILE A 80 8.94 10.86 7.11
CA ILE A 80 9.18 9.41 7.09
C ILE A 80 10.42 9.13 6.25
N GLY A 81 11.41 8.48 6.86
CA GLY A 81 12.56 7.92 6.16
C GLY A 81 12.22 6.59 5.53
N ILE A 82 12.64 6.35 4.30
CA ILE A 82 12.44 5.10 3.58
C ILE A 82 13.78 4.59 3.02
N GLY A 83 13.85 3.30 2.75
CA GLY A 83 15.03 2.67 2.15
C GLY A 83 14.64 1.39 1.42
N MET A 84 15.60 0.81 0.71
CA MET A 84 15.45 -0.46 0.00
C MET A 84 16.80 -1.17 -0.07
N ASP A 85 16.79 -2.48 -0.29
CA ASP A 85 17.99 -3.22 -0.68
C ASP A 85 18.17 -3.24 -2.21
N SER A 86 19.16 -3.98 -2.69
CA SER A 86 19.61 -3.97 -4.09
C SER A 86 18.71 -4.75 -5.07
N ARG A 87 17.52 -5.21 -4.64
CA ARG A 87 16.61 -5.93 -5.54
C ARG A 87 16.21 -5.07 -6.74
N LEU A 88 16.09 -5.71 -7.91
CA LEU A 88 15.72 -5.06 -9.17
C LEU A 88 14.37 -4.31 -9.10
N SER A 89 13.41 -4.84 -8.34
CA SER A 89 12.11 -4.21 -8.10
C SER A 89 12.13 -3.08 -7.07
N GLY A 90 13.21 -2.95 -6.30
CA GLY A 90 13.37 -2.01 -5.20
C GLY A 90 13.06 -0.56 -5.61
N PRO A 91 13.72 0.00 -6.65
CA PRO A 91 13.50 1.39 -7.05
C PRO A 91 12.03 1.70 -7.37
N ALA A 92 11.35 0.81 -8.10
CA ALA A 92 9.96 1.00 -8.51
C ALA A 92 8.98 0.88 -7.33
N ILE A 93 9.20 -0.09 -6.43
CA ILE A 93 8.38 -0.26 -5.22
C ILE A 93 8.57 0.95 -4.30
N LYS A 94 9.82 1.35 -4.03
CA LYS A 94 10.14 2.48 -3.16
C LYS A 94 9.51 3.77 -3.67
N ALA A 95 9.63 4.07 -4.96
CA ALA A 95 9.01 5.25 -5.57
C ALA A 95 7.47 5.23 -5.43
N SER A 96 6.83 4.08 -5.65
CA SER A 96 5.37 3.96 -5.54
C SER A 96 4.88 4.08 -4.11
N PHE A 97 5.59 3.46 -3.16
CA PHE A 97 5.30 3.60 -1.73
C PHE A 97 5.46 5.05 -1.25
N SER A 98 6.53 5.72 -1.70
CA SER A 98 6.79 7.15 -1.44
C SER A 98 5.64 8.03 -1.92
N LYS A 99 5.18 7.80 -3.15
CA LYS A 99 4.03 8.50 -3.73
C LYS A 99 2.77 8.29 -2.88
N GLY A 100 2.57 7.07 -2.39
CA GLY A 100 1.48 6.76 -1.46
C GLY A 100 1.54 7.60 -0.18
N LEU A 101 2.70 7.65 0.47
CA LEU A 101 2.94 8.47 1.67
C LEU A 101 2.72 9.97 1.40
N GLN A 102 3.32 10.50 0.33
CA GLN A 102 3.23 11.91 -0.04
C GLN A 102 1.79 12.34 -0.35
N SER A 103 0.99 11.45 -0.94
CA SER A 103 -0.44 11.74 -1.18
C SER A 103 -1.25 11.91 0.11
N GLN A 104 -0.72 11.48 1.26
CA GLN A 104 -1.32 11.69 2.58
C GLN A 104 -0.74 12.93 3.30
N GLY A 105 0.12 13.69 2.63
CA GLY A 105 0.75 14.91 3.16
C GLY A 105 2.05 14.67 3.92
N ALA A 106 2.58 13.44 3.95
CA ALA A 106 3.86 13.14 4.59
C ALA A 106 5.04 13.64 3.74
N LYS A 107 6.05 14.20 4.40
CA LYS A 107 7.37 14.43 3.81
C LYS A 107 8.15 13.11 3.81
N VAL A 108 8.73 12.74 2.68
CA VAL A 108 9.52 11.51 2.53
C VAL A 108 10.99 11.86 2.39
N LEU A 109 11.84 11.17 3.15
CA LEU A 109 13.29 11.20 3.02
C LEU A 109 13.75 9.83 2.50
N ASP A 110 14.58 9.82 1.47
CA ASP A 110 15.14 8.63 0.84
C ASP A 110 16.65 8.58 1.04
#